data_AF-A0AAV3YRN6-F1
#
_entry.id   AF-A0AAV3YRN6-F1
#
_cell.length_a   1.000
_cell.length_b   1.000
_cell.length_c   1.000
_cell.angle_alpha   90.00
_cell.angle_beta   90.00
_cell.angle_gamma   90.00
#
_symmetry.space_group_name_H-M   'P 1'
#
loop_
_entity.id
_entity.type
_entity.pdbx_description
1 polymer ?
#
loop_
_entity_poly.entity_id
_entity_poly.type
_entity_poly.pdbx_seq_one_letter_code
_entity_poly.pdbx_strand_id
1 'polypeptide(L)'
;MVSQAVVVHLVAVVLSSVLVVTFVAAVQDVTKEMVIDRLLDFGYLATPFSCQAAILRDKSMMHFPDCQPTFPGYHITSDYDAIHQGCYKTSGRVFPAQAMVDIPFDFDWKKMFRVGHGKELVQKCGAIAIENGARYFGISDYSNCFHGNTPDLSESPEVTPEDGCNKYCEWDIGGPGAIVVYEVKAITSKPECQSQHLGYKINREFWAMNRGCYRSQADVSVFPTPSDTVMNLWSEINWLRINGKEHAGSIVQQCGALALERGFSHFWVENYALCYLGNQPDYSAGEVTVSFGCTLHCSLDVGHTGIMVVYEVQPVLKPEISVA
;
A
#
# COMPACT_ATOMS: atom_id res chain seq x y z
N MET A 1 65.86 -18.01 -38.56
CA MET A 1 64.41 -18.30 -38.51
C MET A 1 64.10 -18.95 -37.18
N VAL A 2 63.57 -18.17 -36.22
CA VAL A 2 63.02 -18.66 -34.93
C VAL A 2 61.72 -17.89 -34.71
N SER A 3 60.67 -18.65 -34.39
CA SER A 3 59.25 -18.30 -34.49
C SER A 3 58.72 -17.48 -33.30
N GLN A 4 57.92 -16.44 -33.60
CA GLN A 4 57.25 -15.50 -32.69
C GLN A 4 55.99 -16.05 -31.99
N ALA A 5 55.91 -17.35 -31.70
CA ALA A 5 54.63 -17.96 -31.27
C ALA A 5 54.43 -18.14 -29.75
N VAL A 6 55.35 -17.72 -28.88
CA VAL A 6 55.29 -18.09 -27.44
C VAL A 6 54.90 -16.95 -26.49
N VAL A 7 54.86 -15.70 -26.95
CA VAL A 7 54.65 -14.54 -26.05
C VAL A 7 53.16 -14.21 -25.79
N VAL A 8 52.24 -14.73 -26.59
CA VAL A 8 50.80 -14.35 -26.49
C VAL A 8 50.04 -15.12 -25.39
N HIS A 9 50.57 -16.25 -24.89
CA HIS A 9 49.87 -17.01 -23.85
C HIS A 9 50.20 -16.61 -22.39
N LEU A 10 51.26 -15.81 -22.16
CA LEU A 10 51.59 -15.39 -20.79
C LEU A 10 50.85 -14.13 -20.34
N VAL A 11 50.37 -13.29 -21.27
CA VAL A 11 49.67 -12.03 -20.92
C VAL A 11 48.18 -12.28 -20.61
N ALA A 12 47.58 -13.34 -21.15
CA ALA A 12 46.17 -13.66 -20.91
C ALA A 12 45.90 -14.23 -19.51
N VAL A 13 46.88 -14.88 -18.87
CA VAL A 13 46.67 -15.55 -17.57
C VAL A 13 46.80 -14.59 -16.38
N VAL A 14 47.52 -13.48 -16.53
CA VAL A 14 47.72 -12.51 -15.43
C VAL A 14 46.55 -11.52 -15.31
N LEU A 15 45.82 -11.26 -16.40
CA LEU A 15 44.63 -10.39 -16.36
C LEU A 15 43.38 -11.09 -15.79
N SER A 16 43.31 -12.42 -15.84
CA SER A 16 42.20 -13.19 -15.24
C SER A 16 42.28 -13.30 -13.73
N SER A 17 43.46 -13.23 -13.12
CA SER A 17 43.63 -13.37 -11.67
C SER A 17 43.48 -12.05 -10.89
N VAL A 18 43.67 -10.90 -11.54
CA VAL A 18 43.41 -9.60 -10.91
C VAL A 18 41.92 -9.25 -10.90
N LEU A 19 41.14 -9.70 -11.89
CA LEU A 19 39.69 -9.46 -11.91
C LEU A 19 38.89 -10.28 -10.88
N VAL A 20 39.41 -11.43 -10.45
CA VAL A 20 38.74 -12.30 -9.47
C VAL A 20 38.93 -11.77 -8.04
N VAL A 21 40.06 -11.13 -7.74
CA VAL A 21 40.32 -10.63 -6.37
C VAL A 21 39.52 -9.36 -6.06
N THR A 22 39.24 -8.50 -7.03
CA THR A 22 38.32 -7.37 -6.85
C THR A 22 36.85 -7.77 -6.75
N PHE A 23 36.45 -8.92 -7.31
CA PHE A 23 35.08 -9.42 -7.16
C PHE A 23 34.82 -10.07 -5.80
N VAL A 24 35.83 -10.66 -5.15
CA VAL A 24 35.65 -11.28 -3.83
C VAL A 24 35.56 -10.24 -2.70
N ALA A 25 36.19 -9.07 -2.85
CA ALA A 25 36.03 -7.97 -1.89
C ALA A 25 34.66 -7.26 -1.99
N ALA A 26 33.97 -7.34 -3.14
CA ALA A 26 32.63 -6.77 -3.33
C ALA A 26 31.48 -7.70 -2.91
N VAL A 27 31.76 -8.99 -2.66
CA VAL A 27 30.73 -9.99 -2.28
C VAL A 27 30.69 -10.25 -0.76
N GLN A 28 31.66 -9.74 0.01
CA GLN A 28 31.68 -9.90 1.47
C GLN A 28 30.78 -8.94 2.27
N ASP A 29 30.12 -7.97 1.62
CA ASP A 29 29.13 -7.09 2.27
C ASP A 29 27.67 -7.55 2.10
N VAL A 30 27.43 -8.63 1.34
CA VAL A 30 26.07 -9.14 1.07
C VAL A 30 25.63 -10.24 2.05
N THR A 31 26.53 -10.78 2.88
CA THR A 31 26.21 -11.95 3.73
C THR A 31 25.80 -11.64 5.16
N LYS A 32 25.68 -10.37 5.57
CA LYS A 32 25.18 -10.02 6.91
C LYS A 32 23.66 -10.16 7.07
N GLU A 33 22.89 -10.13 5.98
CA GLU A 33 21.42 -10.19 6.05
C GLU A 33 20.87 -11.63 6.02
N MET A 34 21.63 -12.62 5.58
CA MET A 34 21.19 -14.03 5.59
C MET A 34 21.31 -14.74 6.95
N VAL A 35 21.86 -14.08 7.98
CA VAL A 35 21.98 -14.67 9.33
C VAL A 35 20.70 -14.47 10.15
N ILE A 36 19.83 -13.54 9.77
CA ILE A 36 18.59 -13.24 10.51
C ILE A 36 17.52 -14.34 10.30
N ASP A 37 17.49 -14.99 9.14
CA ASP A 37 16.48 -16.03 8.86
C ASP A 37 16.72 -17.36 9.60
N ARG A 38 17.94 -17.65 10.07
CA ARG A 38 18.24 -18.91 10.81
C ARG A 38 18.13 -18.81 12.32
N LEU A 39 17.97 -17.62 12.89
CA LEU A 39 17.81 -17.44 14.34
C LEU A 39 16.35 -17.53 14.81
N LEU A 40 15.38 -17.57 13.89
CA LEU A 40 13.95 -17.64 14.21
C LEU A 40 13.39 -19.08 14.26
N ASP A 41 14.18 -20.09 13.88
CA ASP A 41 13.77 -21.51 13.93
C ASP A 41 14.03 -22.18 15.30
N PHE A 42 14.63 -21.46 16.26
CA PHE A 42 14.78 -21.99 17.62
C PHE A 42 13.55 -21.67 18.47
N GLY A 43 12.68 -22.68 18.60
CA GLY A 43 11.50 -22.67 19.44
C GLY A 43 11.80 -22.25 20.89
N TYR A 44 11.60 -20.97 21.16
CA TYR A 44 11.44 -20.45 22.50
C TYR A 44 9.95 -20.26 22.77
N LEU A 45 9.49 -20.89 23.85
CA LEU A 45 8.18 -20.68 24.47
C LEU A 45 8.06 -19.18 24.86
N ALA A 46 7.66 -18.35 23.92
CA ALA A 46 7.36 -16.95 24.11
C ALA A 46 5.89 -16.83 24.51
N THR A 47 5.64 -16.32 25.71
CA THR A 47 4.31 -15.88 26.11
C THR A 47 3.87 -14.71 25.19
N PRO A 48 2.57 -14.55 24.92
CA PRO A 48 2.07 -13.68 23.84
C PRO A 48 2.42 -12.19 23.96
N PHE A 49 3.03 -11.75 25.07
CA PHE A 49 3.43 -10.36 25.29
C PHE A 49 4.86 -10.03 24.85
N SER A 50 5.72 -10.99 24.49
CA SER A 50 7.13 -10.70 24.19
C SER A 50 7.48 -10.48 22.70
N CYS A 51 6.54 -10.62 21.77
CA CYS A 51 6.79 -10.33 20.35
C CYS A 51 6.91 -8.82 20.03
N GLN A 52 6.56 -7.93 20.97
CA GLN A 52 6.68 -6.47 20.77
C GLN A 52 8.13 -5.94 20.81
N ALA A 53 9.10 -6.71 21.30
CA ALA A 53 10.41 -6.16 21.64
C ALA A 53 11.54 -6.38 20.61
N ALA A 54 11.40 -7.32 19.65
CA ALA A 54 12.58 -7.84 18.93
C ALA A 54 12.59 -7.66 17.40
N ILE A 55 11.55 -7.13 16.75
CA ILE A 55 11.56 -6.90 15.30
C ILE A 55 12.03 -5.46 15.02
N LEU A 56 13.35 -5.35 14.78
CA LEU A 56 14.07 -4.30 14.04
C LEU A 56 13.49 -2.88 14.08
N ARG A 57 14.09 -2.06 14.95
CA ARG A 57 14.07 -0.60 14.93
C ARG A 57 14.74 -0.05 13.66
N ASP A 58 14.12 -0.19 12.50
CA ASP A 58 14.33 0.82 11.46
C ASP A 58 13.49 2.05 11.87
N LYS A 59 14.17 3.13 12.28
CA LYS A 59 13.54 4.39 12.68
C LYS A 59 12.87 5.12 11.51
N SER A 60 12.84 4.53 10.32
CA SER A 60 11.98 4.97 9.21
C SER A 60 10.51 4.52 9.37
N MET A 61 10.08 4.16 10.59
CA MET A 61 8.66 4.01 10.96
C MET A 61 7.85 5.12 10.29
N MET A 62 6.80 4.73 9.55
CA MET A 62 5.87 5.69 8.94
C MET A 62 5.45 6.67 10.03
N HIS A 63 5.95 7.89 9.93
CA HIS A 63 5.48 8.96 10.77
C HIS A 63 4.08 9.30 10.23
N PHE A 64 3.05 9.14 11.06
CA PHE A 64 1.69 9.57 10.76
C PHE A 64 1.48 10.94 11.43
N PRO A 65 1.96 12.04 10.84
CA PRO A 65 1.92 13.35 11.48
C PRO A 65 0.49 13.90 11.67
N ASP A 66 -0.52 13.26 11.07
CA ASP A 66 -1.88 13.81 11.00
C ASP A 66 -3.00 12.77 11.24
N CYS A 67 -2.69 11.62 11.84
CA CYS A 67 -3.66 10.56 12.24
C CYS A 67 -4.54 10.03 11.09
N GLN A 68 -4.18 10.35 9.85
CA GLN A 68 -4.90 9.86 8.69
C GLN A 68 -4.42 8.47 8.31
N PRO A 69 -5.31 7.66 7.72
CA PRO A 69 -4.94 6.33 7.30
C PRO A 69 -3.93 6.39 6.15
N THR A 70 -3.27 5.27 5.94
CA THR A 70 -2.34 5.05 4.82
C THR A 70 -3.08 5.05 3.50
N PHE A 71 -4.32 4.54 3.50
CA PHE A 71 -5.20 4.44 2.34
C PHE A 71 -6.59 5.04 2.66
N PRO A 72 -7.32 5.57 1.66
CA PRO A 72 -8.68 6.09 1.88
C PRO A 72 -9.69 4.98 2.22
N GLY A 73 -9.33 3.73 1.93
CA GLY A 73 -10.11 2.55 2.29
C GLY A 73 -9.60 1.30 1.57
N TYR A 74 -10.36 0.21 1.71
CA TYR A 74 -9.96 -1.13 1.28
C TYR A 74 -11.12 -1.86 0.60
N HIS A 75 -10.83 -2.62 -0.45
CA HIS A 75 -11.80 -3.56 -1.01
C HIS A 75 -12.03 -4.71 -0.03
N ILE A 76 -13.25 -4.92 0.44
CA ILE A 76 -13.61 -6.03 1.33
C ILE A 76 -13.91 -7.28 0.50
N THR A 77 -14.78 -7.11 -0.49
CA THR A 77 -15.20 -8.13 -1.46
C THR A 77 -15.27 -7.48 -2.85
N SER A 78 -15.70 -8.23 -3.88
CA SER A 78 -15.99 -7.65 -5.20
C SER A 78 -17.13 -6.62 -5.20
N ASP A 79 -17.90 -6.57 -4.12
CA ASP A 79 -19.18 -5.85 -4.06
C ASP A 79 -19.18 -4.73 -3.01
N TYR A 80 -18.18 -4.71 -2.12
CA TYR A 80 -18.13 -3.82 -0.97
C TYR A 80 -16.72 -3.30 -0.69
N ASP A 81 -16.67 -2.03 -0.34
CA ASP A 81 -15.49 -1.32 0.15
C ASP A 81 -15.65 -0.96 1.63
N ALA A 82 -14.52 -0.90 2.33
CA ALA A 82 -14.37 -0.32 3.65
C ALA A 82 -13.83 1.10 3.51
N ILE A 83 -14.65 2.10 3.78
CA ILE A 83 -14.28 3.52 3.71
C ILE A 83 -13.91 4.01 5.11
N HIS A 84 -12.67 4.45 5.29
CA HIS A 84 -12.18 4.91 6.59
C HIS A 84 -12.98 6.12 7.08
N GLN A 85 -13.50 6.04 8.31
CA GLN A 85 -14.31 7.08 8.95
C GLN A 85 -13.54 7.87 10.02
N GLY A 86 -12.49 7.30 10.60
CA GLY A 86 -11.70 7.97 11.63
C GLY A 86 -11.05 7.00 12.61
N CYS A 87 -10.18 7.55 13.45
CA CYS A 87 -9.56 6.85 14.56
C CYS A 87 -9.94 7.54 15.87
N TYR A 88 -10.53 6.81 16.81
CA TYR A 88 -11.15 7.36 18.01
C TYR A 88 -10.62 6.69 19.27
N LYS A 89 -10.48 7.44 20.36
CA LYS A 89 -10.15 6.86 21.67
C LYS A 89 -11.34 6.07 22.20
N THR A 90 -11.10 4.90 22.78
CA THR A 90 -12.16 4.03 23.33
C THR A 90 -12.39 4.29 24.81
N SER A 91 -12.73 5.52 25.19
CA SER A 91 -13.15 5.85 26.57
C SER A 91 -14.55 5.32 26.89
N GLY A 92 -15.36 5.05 25.86
CA GLY A 92 -16.69 4.46 25.95
C GLY A 92 -16.91 3.33 24.93
N ARG A 93 -18.16 2.88 24.78
CA ARG A 93 -18.53 1.82 23.84
C ARG A 93 -18.88 2.42 22.47
N VAL A 94 -17.94 2.43 21.55
CA VAL A 94 -18.20 2.86 20.16
C VAL A 94 -19.21 1.94 19.46
N PHE A 95 -19.18 0.66 19.78
CA PHE A 95 -20.16 -0.33 19.33
C PHE A 95 -20.71 -1.12 20.52
N PRO A 96 -21.90 -1.72 20.39
CA PRO A 96 -22.43 -2.62 21.42
C PRO A 96 -21.48 -3.80 21.68
N ALA A 97 -21.27 -4.16 22.95
CA ALA A 97 -20.31 -5.21 23.33
C ALA A 97 -20.63 -6.59 22.70
N GLN A 98 -21.90 -6.89 22.48
CA GLN A 98 -22.34 -8.12 21.81
C GLN A 98 -21.99 -8.18 20.31
N ALA A 99 -21.53 -7.08 19.72
CA ALA A 99 -21.10 -7.00 18.33
C ALA A 99 -19.57 -7.14 18.18
N MET A 100 -18.89 -7.56 19.25
CA MET A 100 -17.47 -7.85 19.22
C MET A 100 -17.22 -9.28 18.74
N VAL A 101 -16.37 -9.42 17.74
CA VAL A 101 -15.82 -10.69 17.28
C VAL A 101 -14.31 -10.59 17.36
N ASP A 102 -13.69 -11.54 18.05
CA ASP A 102 -12.23 -11.65 18.13
C ASP A 102 -11.71 -12.31 16.85
N ILE A 103 -10.75 -11.67 16.16
CA ILE A 103 -10.09 -12.32 15.03
C ILE A 103 -9.08 -13.35 15.58
N PRO A 104 -9.14 -14.60 15.11
CA PRO A 104 -8.25 -15.65 15.61
C PRO A 104 -6.77 -15.29 15.51
N PHE A 105 -5.99 -15.87 16.43
CA PHE A 105 -4.56 -15.65 16.60
C PHE A 105 -3.69 -16.06 15.40
N ASP A 106 -4.24 -16.76 14.40
CA ASP A 106 -3.52 -17.25 13.22
C ASP A 106 -3.28 -16.17 12.14
N PHE A 107 -3.61 -14.91 12.44
CA PHE A 107 -3.25 -13.77 11.61
C PHE A 107 -1.72 -13.65 11.42
N ASP A 108 -1.28 -13.40 10.18
CA ASP A 108 0.14 -13.23 9.86
C ASP A 108 0.64 -11.83 10.25
N TRP A 109 0.86 -11.64 11.55
CA TRP A 109 1.42 -10.42 12.12
C TRP A 109 2.76 -10.04 11.49
N LYS A 110 3.61 -11.03 11.15
CA LYS A 110 4.91 -10.79 10.52
C LYS A 110 4.73 -10.16 9.14
N LYS A 111 3.77 -10.64 8.35
CA LYS A 111 3.42 -10.02 7.07
C LYS A 111 2.91 -8.60 7.28
N MET A 112 1.98 -8.38 8.21
CA MET A 112 1.43 -7.04 8.47
C MET A 112 2.52 -6.03 8.83
N PHE A 113 3.45 -6.38 9.73
CA PHE A 113 4.57 -5.50 10.09
C PHE A 113 5.51 -5.24 8.91
N ARG A 114 5.72 -6.22 8.03
CA ARG A 114 6.55 -6.07 6.83
C ARG A 114 5.92 -5.12 5.80
N VAL A 115 4.63 -5.28 5.52
CA VAL A 115 3.93 -4.43 4.52
C VAL A 115 3.57 -3.05 5.09
N GLY A 116 3.38 -2.96 6.41
CA GLY A 116 3.13 -1.72 7.13
C GLY A 116 1.68 -1.22 7.04
N HIS A 117 0.71 -2.12 6.88
CA HIS A 117 -0.72 -1.80 6.89
C HIS A 117 -1.57 -3.03 7.26
N GLY A 118 -2.73 -2.79 7.87
CA GLY A 118 -3.65 -3.79 8.42
C GLY A 118 -4.70 -4.31 7.43
N LYS A 119 -4.45 -4.20 6.13
CA LYS A 119 -5.38 -4.54 5.04
C LYS A 119 -6.16 -5.83 5.29
N GLU A 120 -5.47 -6.93 5.58
CA GLU A 120 -6.11 -8.24 5.75
C GLU A 120 -7.06 -8.27 6.96
N LEU A 121 -6.75 -7.56 8.06
CA LEU A 121 -7.67 -7.41 9.20
C LEU A 121 -8.89 -6.56 8.82
N VAL A 122 -8.68 -5.45 8.12
CA VAL A 122 -9.77 -4.59 7.64
C VAL A 122 -10.72 -5.38 6.73
N GLN A 123 -10.17 -6.18 5.82
CA GLN A 123 -10.95 -7.06 4.94
C GLN A 123 -11.71 -8.13 5.73
N LYS A 124 -11.07 -8.80 6.70
CA LYS A 124 -11.73 -9.81 7.54
C LYS A 124 -12.86 -9.21 8.39
N CYS A 125 -12.60 -8.11 9.12
CA CYS A 125 -13.64 -7.43 9.91
C CYS A 125 -14.77 -6.89 9.02
N GLY A 126 -14.44 -6.33 7.86
CA GLY A 126 -15.44 -5.85 6.90
C GLY A 126 -16.33 -6.97 6.37
N ALA A 127 -15.78 -8.15 6.09
CA ALA A 127 -16.55 -9.31 5.66
C ALA A 127 -17.54 -9.76 6.75
N ILE A 128 -17.08 -9.83 8.00
CA ILE A 128 -17.94 -10.12 9.16
C ILE A 128 -19.07 -9.09 9.28
N ALA A 129 -18.77 -7.80 9.08
CA ALA A 129 -19.79 -6.76 9.13
C ALA A 129 -20.84 -6.93 8.02
N ILE A 130 -20.43 -7.26 6.79
CA ILE A 130 -21.35 -7.56 5.67
C ILE A 130 -22.24 -8.75 6.01
N GLU A 131 -21.67 -9.85 6.50
CA GLU A 131 -22.41 -11.06 6.88
C GLU A 131 -23.48 -10.77 7.95
N ASN A 132 -23.20 -9.83 8.85
CA ASN A 132 -24.11 -9.38 9.89
C ASN A 132 -25.05 -8.23 9.48
N GLY A 133 -25.01 -7.80 8.21
CA GLY A 133 -25.81 -6.68 7.70
C GLY A 133 -25.51 -5.34 8.37
N ALA A 134 -24.28 -5.16 8.84
CA ALA A 134 -23.82 -3.95 9.51
C ALA A 134 -23.27 -2.93 8.51
N ARG A 135 -23.68 -1.67 8.67
CA ARG A 135 -23.17 -0.54 7.87
C ARG A 135 -21.76 -0.09 8.26
N TYR A 136 -21.37 -0.30 9.51
CA TYR A 136 -20.08 0.12 10.03
C TYR A 136 -19.39 -1.03 10.76
N PHE A 137 -18.08 -0.96 10.79
CA PHE A 137 -17.26 -1.78 11.66
C PHE A 137 -16.11 -0.96 12.23
N GLY A 138 -15.48 -1.48 13.28
CA GLY A 138 -14.25 -0.91 13.79
C GLY A 138 -13.30 -1.96 14.30
N ILE A 139 -12.03 -1.60 14.35
CA ILE A 139 -10.95 -2.48 14.80
C ILE A 139 -10.26 -1.81 15.98
N SER A 140 -10.24 -2.47 17.12
CA SER A 140 -9.60 -2.00 18.35
C SER A 140 -8.63 -3.05 18.89
N ASP A 141 -7.67 -2.62 19.72
CA ASP A 141 -6.66 -3.48 20.34
C ASP A 141 -6.01 -4.46 19.32
N TYR A 142 -5.72 -3.93 18.13
CA TYR A 142 -5.16 -4.58 16.95
C TYR A 142 -5.99 -5.69 16.29
N SER A 143 -6.97 -6.28 16.98
CA SER A 143 -7.63 -7.52 16.48
C SER A 143 -9.11 -7.66 16.84
N ASN A 144 -9.62 -6.85 17.76
CA ASN A 144 -11.03 -6.89 18.13
C ASN A 144 -11.86 -6.20 17.04
N CYS A 145 -12.60 -6.98 16.25
CA CYS A 145 -13.59 -6.43 15.32
C CYS A 145 -14.87 -6.10 16.08
N PHE A 146 -15.40 -4.92 15.83
CA PHE A 146 -16.73 -4.51 16.24
C PHE A 146 -17.56 -4.20 15.01
N HIS A 147 -18.86 -4.42 15.04
CA HIS A 147 -19.75 -4.05 13.94
C HIS A 147 -21.08 -3.45 14.41
N GLY A 148 -21.74 -2.68 13.56
CA GLY A 148 -23.03 -2.09 13.88
C GLY A 148 -23.53 -1.14 12.80
N ASN A 149 -24.76 -0.66 12.95
CA ASN A 149 -25.35 0.29 11.99
C ASN A 149 -25.13 1.75 12.37
N THR A 150 -24.69 2.02 13.60
CA THR A 150 -24.43 3.38 14.10
C THR A 150 -23.34 3.29 15.17
N PRO A 151 -22.13 3.82 14.91
CA PRO A 151 -21.12 3.97 15.94
C PRO A 151 -21.53 5.09 16.91
N ASP A 152 -21.38 4.87 18.22
CA ASP A 152 -21.54 5.91 19.24
C ASP A 152 -20.19 6.56 19.55
N LEU A 153 -19.97 7.74 18.95
CA LEU A 153 -18.73 8.49 19.11
C LEU A 153 -18.83 9.60 20.16
N SER A 154 -19.95 9.71 20.88
CA SER A 154 -20.21 10.82 21.80
C SER A 154 -19.17 10.93 22.93
N GLU A 155 -18.67 9.79 23.42
CA GLU A 155 -17.65 9.70 24.46
C GLU A 155 -16.26 9.30 23.92
N SER A 156 -16.10 9.23 22.60
CA SER A 156 -14.91 8.69 21.94
C SER A 156 -14.30 9.75 21.03
N PRO A 157 -13.49 10.69 21.59
CA PRO A 157 -12.91 11.76 20.79
C PRO A 157 -11.94 11.18 19.74
N GLU A 158 -11.86 11.86 18.59
CA GLU A 158 -10.89 11.53 17.55
C GLU A 158 -9.46 11.66 18.10
N VAL A 159 -8.58 10.73 17.71
CA VAL A 159 -7.17 10.76 18.07
C VAL A 159 -6.49 11.88 17.28
N THR A 160 -5.74 12.73 17.98
CA THR A 160 -5.00 13.84 17.37
C THR A 160 -3.48 13.56 17.31
N PRO A 161 -2.71 14.33 16.52
CA PRO A 161 -1.25 14.23 16.52
C PRO A 161 -0.62 14.33 17.91
N GLU A 162 -1.18 15.17 18.78
CA GLU A 162 -0.73 15.36 20.16
C GLU A 162 -0.92 14.12 21.03
N ASP A 163 -1.90 13.27 20.71
CA ASP A 163 -2.11 11.99 21.39
C ASP A 163 -1.09 10.93 20.99
N GLY A 164 -0.52 11.07 19.79
CA GLY A 164 0.40 10.12 19.18
C GLY A 164 -0.32 9.13 18.26
N CYS A 165 -0.57 9.56 17.01
CA CYS A 165 -1.24 8.75 15.98
C CYS A 165 -0.64 7.36 15.81
N ASN A 166 0.69 7.27 15.75
CA ASN A 166 1.42 6.01 15.63
C ASN A 166 1.14 5.03 16.78
N LYS A 167 0.67 5.48 17.93
CA LYS A 167 0.32 4.58 19.03
C LYS A 167 -1.08 3.97 18.86
N TYR A 168 -2.01 4.77 18.34
CA TYR A 168 -3.44 4.48 18.41
C TYR A 168 -4.07 4.08 17.07
N CYS A 169 -3.49 4.50 15.95
CA CYS A 169 -4.09 4.38 14.62
C CYS A 169 -3.12 3.75 13.61
N GLU A 170 -2.05 3.12 14.09
CA GLU A 170 -1.02 2.55 13.23
C GLU A 170 -1.58 1.43 12.36
N TRP A 171 -1.09 1.36 11.13
CA TRP A 171 -1.49 0.34 10.15
C TRP A 171 -2.99 0.35 9.84
N ASP A 172 -3.66 1.48 10.04
CA ASP A 172 -5.09 1.66 9.81
C ASP A 172 -5.97 0.75 10.69
N ILE A 173 -5.45 0.33 11.86
CA ILE A 173 -6.17 -0.42 12.88
C ILE A 173 -6.02 0.26 14.25
N GLY A 174 -7.00 0.09 15.14
CA GLY A 174 -6.96 0.68 16.47
C GLY A 174 -5.96 -0.03 17.36
N GLY A 175 -5.00 0.70 17.93
CA GLY A 175 -4.11 0.23 18.98
C GLY A 175 -4.79 0.22 20.36
N PRO A 176 -4.03 -0.02 21.45
CA PRO A 176 -4.56 -0.09 22.80
C PRO A 176 -5.26 1.20 23.21
N GLY A 177 -6.57 1.11 23.50
CA GLY A 177 -7.39 2.27 23.88
C GLY A 177 -7.87 3.14 22.71
N ALA A 178 -7.82 2.62 21.47
CA ALA A 178 -8.37 3.29 20.30
C ALA A 178 -9.08 2.29 19.36
N ILE A 179 -9.96 2.82 18.52
CA ILE A 179 -10.69 2.08 17.49
C ILE A 179 -10.64 2.86 16.18
N VAL A 180 -10.28 2.18 15.10
CA VAL A 180 -10.42 2.73 13.75
C VAL A 180 -11.75 2.27 13.18
N VAL A 181 -12.57 3.21 12.74
CA VAL A 181 -13.94 2.96 12.26
C VAL A 181 -13.97 3.03 10.73
N TYR A 182 -14.74 2.13 10.12
CA TYR A 182 -14.95 2.02 8.68
C TYR A 182 -16.45 1.94 8.39
N GLU A 183 -16.86 2.54 7.27
CA GLU A 183 -18.17 2.33 6.66
C GLU A 183 -18.07 1.25 5.59
N VAL A 184 -18.97 0.28 5.62
CA VAL A 184 -19.19 -0.70 4.56
C VAL A 184 -20.04 -0.04 3.48
N LYS A 185 -19.45 0.15 2.30
CA LYS A 185 -20.12 0.81 1.17
C LYS A 185 -20.18 -0.12 -0.03
N ALA A 186 -21.37 -0.26 -0.61
CA ALA A 186 -21.54 -1.01 -1.85
C ALA A 186 -20.78 -0.32 -3.00
N ILE A 187 -20.07 -1.11 -3.80
CA ILE A 187 -19.33 -0.62 -4.97
C ILE A 187 -20.32 -0.34 -6.09
N THR A 188 -20.47 0.94 -6.45
CA THR A 188 -21.40 1.37 -7.51
C THR A 188 -20.79 1.30 -8.91
N SER A 189 -19.47 1.24 -9.02
CA SER A 189 -18.73 1.10 -10.29
C SER A 189 -17.60 0.10 -10.10
N LYS A 190 -17.69 -1.04 -10.79
CA LYS A 190 -16.73 -2.14 -10.67
C LYS A 190 -15.86 -2.17 -11.91
N PRO A 191 -14.63 -1.62 -11.88
CA PRO A 191 -13.67 -2.01 -12.89
C PRO A 191 -13.39 -3.51 -12.75
N GLU A 192 -13.32 -4.25 -13.86
CA GLU A 192 -13.02 -5.69 -13.80
C GLU A 192 -11.67 -5.97 -13.14
N CYS A 193 -10.71 -5.07 -13.35
CA CYS A 193 -9.43 -5.07 -12.67
C CYS A 193 -9.40 -4.00 -11.57
N GLN A 194 -9.63 -4.42 -10.33
CA GLN A 194 -9.44 -3.57 -9.17
C GLN A 194 -7.97 -3.52 -8.77
N SER A 195 -7.52 -2.33 -8.39
CA SER A 195 -6.29 -2.15 -7.64
C SER A 195 -6.36 -2.89 -6.31
N GLN A 196 -5.21 -3.12 -5.69
CA GLN A 196 -5.16 -3.67 -4.35
C GLN A 196 -5.68 -2.69 -3.29
N HIS A 197 -5.64 -1.39 -3.58
CA HIS A 197 -6.00 -0.28 -2.68
C HIS A 197 -6.95 0.70 -3.37
N LEU A 198 -7.86 1.32 -2.62
CA LEU A 198 -8.80 2.31 -3.18
C LEU A 198 -8.11 3.60 -3.65
N GLY A 199 -6.92 3.89 -3.15
CA GLY A 199 -6.18 5.08 -3.49
C GLY A 199 -4.99 5.30 -2.58
N TYR A 200 -4.30 6.43 -2.76
CA TYR A 200 -3.09 6.78 -2.02
C TYR A 200 -3.10 8.22 -1.54
N LYS A 201 -2.56 8.47 -0.36
CA LYS A 201 -2.43 9.82 0.16
C LYS A 201 -1.37 10.59 -0.63
N ILE A 202 -1.75 11.62 -1.37
CA ILE A 202 -0.77 12.49 -2.07
C ILE A 202 -0.14 13.44 -1.06
N ASN A 203 -0.98 14.14 -0.31
CA ASN A 203 -0.58 15.04 0.77
C ASN A 203 -1.72 15.12 1.82
N ARG A 204 -1.70 16.11 2.72
CA ARG A 204 -2.72 16.25 3.78
C ARG A 204 -4.12 16.58 3.27
N GLU A 205 -4.21 17.11 2.07
CA GLU A 205 -5.44 17.68 1.49
C GLU A 205 -5.99 16.83 0.35
N PHE A 206 -5.19 15.92 -0.24
CA PHE A 206 -5.57 15.19 -1.45
C PHE A 206 -5.23 13.69 -1.41
N TRP A 207 -6.13 12.91 -1.98
CA TRP A 207 -6.00 11.51 -2.34
C TRP A 207 -5.81 11.34 -3.85
N ALA A 208 -5.07 10.31 -4.24
CA ALA A 208 -5.10 9.71 -5.56
C ALA A 208 -6.06 8.51 -5.52
N MET A 209 -7.32 8.70 -5.91
CA MET A 209 -8.35 7.67 -5.91
C MET A 209 -8.23 6.81 -7.17
N ASN A 210 -8.12 5.49 -7.00
CA ASN A 210 -8.01 4.58 -8.12
C ASN A 210 -9.31 4.57 -8.95
N ARG A 211 -9.18 4.66 -10.27
CA ARG A 211 -10.30 4.63 -11.23
C ARG A 211 -10.31 3.39 -12.12
N GLY A 212 -9.43 2.42 -11.84
CA GLY A 212 -9.33 1.17 -12.57
C GLY A 212 -8.10 1.10 -13.46
N CYS A 213 -8.05 0.00 -14.21
CA CYS A 213 -6.95 -0.34 -15.08
C CYS A 213 -7.43 -0.43 -16.53
N TYR A 214 -6.71 0.23 -17.44
CA TYR A 214 -7.13 0.46 -18.82
C TYR A 214 -6.02 0.11 -19.78
N ARG A 215 -6.38 -0.22 -21.02
CA ARG A 215 -5.38 -0.43 -22.08
C ARG A 215 -4.84 0.92 -22.57
N SER A 216 -3.55 0.98 -22.84
CA SER A 216 -2.94 2.02 -23.66
C SER A 216 -2.70 1.42 -25.05
N GLN A 217 -3.40 1.92 -26.08
CA GLN A 217 -3.11 1.55 -27.45
C GLN A 217 -2.46 2.73 -28.15
N ALA A 218 -1.56 2.46 -29.11
CA ALA A 218 -0.86 3.50 -29.85
C ALA A 218 -1.82 4.49 -30.55
N ASP A 219 -3.01 4.02 -30.91
CA ASP A 219 -4.02 4.80 -31.64
C ASP A 219 -5.16 5.32 -30.73
N VAL A 220 -5.23 4.84 -29.48
CA VAL A 220 -6.23 5.23 -28.47
C VAL A 220 -5.50 5.39 -27.14
N SER A 221 -4.94 6.57 -26.93
CA SER A 221 -4.45 6.97 -25.61
C SER A 221 -5.64 7.49 -24.82
N VAL A 222 -5.76 7.07 -23.55
CA VAL A 222 -6.78 7.58 -22.62
C VAL A 222 -6.68 9.10 -22.48
N PHE A 223 -5.57 9.72 -22.86
CA PHE A 223 -5.51 11.16 -23.04
C PHE A 223 -4.75 11.53 -24.31
N PRO A 224 -5.18 12.58 -25.05
CA PRO A 224 -4.34 13.19 -26.06
C PRO A 224 -3.15 13.85 -25.34
N THR A 225 -1.98 13.21 -25.33
CA THR A 225 -0.82 13.68 -24.58
C THR A 225 0.05 14.58 -25.45
N PRO A 226 0.05 15.91 -25.25
CA PRO A 226 1.21 16.70 -25.61
C PRO A 226 2.42 16.23 -24.78
N SER A 227 3.63 16.29 -25.36
CA SER A 227 4.84 15.68 -24.79
C SER A 227 5.23 16.19 -23.40
N ASP A 228 4.69 17.34 -22.97
CA ASP A 228 4.91 17.95 -21.67
C ASP A 228 4.07 17.33 -20.54
N THR A 229 3.10 16.46 -20.86
CA THR A 229 2.24 15.77 -19.88
C THR A 229 2.79 14.43 -19.40
N VAL A 230 3.98 14.03 -19.86
CA VAL A 230 4.61 12.74 -19.53
C VAL A 230 5.88 12.97 -18.71
N MET A 231 6.00 12.24 -17.60
CA MET A 231 7.15 12.26 -16.70
C MET A 231 7.63 10.83 -16.45
N ASN A 232 8.95 10.65 -16.44
CA ASN A 232 9.56 9.34 -16.20
C ASN A 232 10.26 9.34 -14.83
N LEU A 233 9.72 8.56 -13.88
CA LEU A 233 10.26 8.45 -12.52
C LEU A 233 11.20 7.25 -12.31
N TRP A 234 11.57 6.51 -13.36
CA TRP A 234 12.34 5.26 -13.23
C TRP A 234 13.62 5.38 -12.40
N SER A 235 14.35 6.49 -12.54
CA SER A 235 15.60 6.75 -11.81
C SER A 235 15.41 7.24 -10.38
N GLU A 236 14.20 7.68 -10.03
CA GLU A 236 13.85 8.23 -8.72
C GLU A 236 13.27 7.16 -7.78
N ILE A 237 12.92 6.00 -8.34
CA ILE A 237 12.26 4.91 -7.61
C ILE A 237 13.28 4.00 -6.93
N ASN A 238 13.08 3.80 -5.64
CA ASN A 238 13.73 2.74 -4.89
C ASN A 238 12.95 1.41 -5.06
N TRP A 239 13.30 0.65 -6.09
CA TRP A 239 12.64 -0.63 -6.44
C TRP A 239 12.74 -1.70 -5.34
N LEU A 240 13.81 -1.68 -4.53
CA LEU A 240 13.95 -2.61 -3.41
C LEU A 240 12.83 -2.42 -2.37
N ARG A 241 12.41 -1.17 -2.16
CA ARG A 241 11.34 -0.84 -1.20
C ARG A 241 9.95 -1.28 -1.70
N ILE A 242 9.68 -1.19 -3.00
CA ILE A 242 8.39 -1.58 -3.60
C ILE A 242 8.18 -3.09 -3.47
N ASN A 243 9.22 -3.88 -3.78
CA ASN A 243 9.13 -5.35 -3.71
C ASN A 243 8.82 -5.86 -2.30
N GLY A 244 9.24 -5.15 -1.26
CA GLY A 244 8.97 -5.53 0.14
C GLY A 244 7.57 -5.18 0.64
N LYS A 245 6.89 -4.20 0.02
CA LYS A 245 5.62 -3.64 0.49
C LYS A 245 4.38 -4.14 -0.23
N GLU A 246 4.54 -4.94 -1.29
CA GLU A 246 3.43 -5.46 -2.12
C GLU A 246 2.61 -4.35 -2.84
N HIS A 247 3.06 -3.09 -2.85
CA HIS A 247 2.43 -1.98 -3.57
C HIS A 247 3.43 -0.89 -4.00
N ALA A 248 3.14 -0.20 -5.10
CA ALA A 248 3.97 0.89 -5.65
C ALA A 248 3.45 2.28 -5.25
N GLY A 249 2.94 2.40 -4.02
CA GLY A 249 2.28 3.61 -3.54
C GLY A 249 3.12 4.87 -3.65
N SER A 250 4.43 4.79 -3.44
CA SER A 250 5.33 5.95 -3.57
C SER A 250 5.37 6.52 -4.99
N ILE A 251 5.14 5.70 -6.02
CA ILE A 251 5.07 6.15 -7.42
C ILE A 251 3.77 6.92 -7.62
N VAL A 252 2.65 6.33 -7.21
CA VAL A 252 1.32 6.96 -7.30
C VAL A 252 1.29 8.30 -6.57
N GLN A 253 1.89 8.38 -5.39
CA GLN A 253 2.03 9.62 -4.62
C GLN A 253 2.81 10.70 -5.36
N GLN A 254 3.94 10.34 -5.99
CA GLN A 254 4.75 11.28 -6.76
C GLN A 254 4.03 11.76 -8.03
N CYS A 255 3.42 10.84 -8.80
CA CYS A 255 2.62 11.20 -9.96
C CYS A 255 1.44 12.11 -9.57
N GLY A 256 0.76 11.83 -8.46
CA GLY A 256 -0.33 12.65 -7.96
C GLY A 256 0.11 14.03 -7.49
N ALA A 257 1.28 14.14 -6.85
CA ALA A 257 1.85 15.43 -6.47
C ALA A 257 2.18 16.28 -7.72
N LEU A 258 2.74 15.67 -8.76
CA LEU A 258 2.98 16.34 -10.05
C LEU A 258 1.68 16.76 -10.74
N ALA A 259 0.65 15.92 -10.69
CA ALA A 259 -0.67 16.25 -11.22
C ALA A 259 -1.24 17.51 -10.53
N LEU A 260 -1.22 17.54 -9.19
CA LEU A 260 -1.63 18.68 -8.38
C LEU A 260 -0.84 19.95 -8.70
N GLU A 261 0.49 19.86 -8.71
CA GLU A 261 1.37 20.99 -9.00
C GLU A 261 1.04 21.65 -10.35
N ARG A 262 0.65 20.83 -11.33
CA ARG A 262 0.33 21.27 -12.68
C ARG A 262 -1.16 21.52 -12.93
N GLY A 263 -2.00 21.42 -11.90
CA GLY A 263 -3.44 21.70 -11.99
C GLY A 263 -4.23 20.64 -12.76
N PHE A 264 -3.77 19.39 -12.76
CA PHE A 264 -4.48 18.25 -13.33
C PHE A 264 -5.29 17.52 -12.27
N SER A 265 -6.53 17.16 -12.62
CA SER A 265 -7.44 16.37 -11.77
C SER A 265 -7.24 14.87 -11.90
N HIS A 266 -6.50 14.40 -12.91
CA HIS A 266 -6.23 13.00 -13.14
C HIS A 266 -4.76 12.77 -13.50
N PHE A 267 -4.32 11.55 -13.24
CA PHE A 267 -3.06 11.03 -13.76
C PHE A 267 -3.16 9.52 -13.93
N TRP A 268 -2.21 8.93 -14.64
CA TRP A 268 -2.09 7.48 -14.69
C TRP A 268 -0.63 7.06 -14.67
N VAL A 269 -0.43 5.82 -14.25
CA VAL A 269 0.88 5.20 -14.21
C VAL A 269 0.89 4.04 -15.20
N GLU A 270 1.78 4.12 -16.18
CA GLU A 270 2.07 3.07 -17.16
C GLU A 270 3.55 2.68 -17.08
N ASN A 271 3.87 1.46 -17.49
CA ASN A 271 5.22 0.93 -17.48
C ASN A 271 5.94 1.19 -16.14
N TYR A 272 5.21 0.90 -15.07
CA TYR A 272 5.52 1.04 -13.66
C TYR A 272 5.80 2.45 -13.13
N ALA A 273 6.34 3.35 -13.94
CA ALA A 273 6.92 4.62 -13.47
C ALA A 273 6.78 5.79 -14.45
N LEU A 274 6.08 5.59 -15.57
CA LEU A 274 5.72 6.68 -16.45
C LEU A 274 4.43 7.30 -15.93
N CYS A 275 4.53 8.52 -15.41
CA CYS A 275 3.37 9.32 -15.02
C CYS A 275 2.88 10.10 -16.22
N TYR A 276 1.59 10.06 -16.46
CA TYR A 276 0.95 10.90 -17.44
C TYR A 276 -0.17 11.68 -16.77
N LEU A 277 -0.39 12.92 -17.18
CA LEU A 277 -1.26 13.86 -16.47
C LEU A 277 -2.36 14.40 -17.40
N GLY A 278 -3.56 14.63 -16.85
CA GLY A 278 -4.67 15.17 -17.64
C GLY A 278 -5.91 15.49 -16.83
N ASN A 279 -6.92 16.07 -17.48
CA ASN A 279 -8.18 16.46 -16.83
C ASN A 279 -9.41 15.66 -17.29
N GLN A 280 -9.33 15.05 -18.46
CA GLN A 280 -10.44 14.33 -19.10
C GLN A 280 -9.94 12.99 -19.63
N PRO A 281 -9.93 11.94 -18.79
CA PRO A 281 -9.63 10.60 -19.27
C PRO A 281 -10.69 10.14 -20.27
N ASP A 282 -10.25 9.64 -21.41
CA ASP A 282 -11.03 8.90 -22.39
C ASP A 282 -10.88 7.40 -22.15
N TYR A 283 -11.84 6.81 -21.45
CA TYR A 283 -11.86 5.38 -21.16
C TYR A 283 -12.27 4.51 -22.36
N SER A 284 -12.43 5.08 -23.56
CA SER A 284 -12.88 4.37 -24.76
C SER A 284 -11.96 3.23 -25.21
N ALA A 285 -10.67 3.27 -24.83
CA ALA A 285 -9.71 2.19 -25.07
C ALA A 285 -10.10 0.86 -24.39
N GLY A 286 -11.02 0.93 -23.42
CA GLY A 286 -11.55 -0.20 -22.69
C GLY A 286 -10.75 -0.56 -21.45
N GLU A 287 -11.49 -1.02 -20.45
CA GLU A 287 -10.92 -1.59 -19.23
C GLU A 287 -10.15 -2.88 -19.54
N VAL A 288 -9.11 -3.13 -18.75
CA VAL A 288 -8.47 -4.45 -18.72
C VAL A 288 -9.46 -5.42 -18.10
N THR A 289 -9.66 -6.57 -18.74
CA THR A 289 -10.56 -7.61 -18.26
C THR A 289 -9.80 -8.68 -17.48
N VAL A 290 -10.49 -9.44 -16.64
CA VAL A 290 -9.88 -10.57 -15.88
C VAL A 290 -9.18 -11.56 -16.82
N SER A 291 -9.80 -11.83 -17.97
CA SER A 291 -9.24 -12.72 -19.01
C SER A 291 -7.91 -12.23 -19.60
N PHE A 292 -7.62 -10.94 -19.49
CA PHE A 292 -6.38 -10.33 -19.95
C PHE A 292 -5.29 -10.28 -18.86
N GLY A 293 -5.56 -10.75 -17.64
CA GLY A 293 -4.56 -10.89 -16.58
C GLY A 293 -4.42 -9.66 -15.68
N CYS A 294 -5.50 -9.23 -15.03
CA CYS A 294 -5.50 -8.12 -14.05
C CYS A 294 -4.34 -8.20 -13.05
N THR A 295 -4.10 -9.40 -12.51
CA THR A 295 -3.08 -9.66 -11.50
C THR A 295 -1.65 -9.53 -12.00
N LEU A 296 -1.42 -9.52 -13.30
CA LEU A 296 -0.09 -9.34 -13.89
C LEU A 296 0.13 -7.89 -14.34
N HIS A 297 -0.93 -7.24 -14.85
CA HIS A 297 -0.80 -5.98 -15.58
C HIS A 297 -1.14 -4.73 -14.76
N CYS A 298 -1.88 -4.91 -13.67
CA CYS A 298 -2.31 -3.84 -12.77
C CYS A 298 -1.84 -4.12 -11.33
N SER A 299 -0.97 -5.12 -11.15
CA SER A 299 -0.39 -5.47 -9.87
C SER A 299 0.43 -4.32 -9.30
N LEU A 300 0.47 -4.21 -7.98
CA LEU A 300 1.18 -3.16 -7.26
C LEU A 300 0.60 -1.76 -7.49
N ASP A 301 -0.60 -1.65 -8.07
CA ASP A 301 -1.30 -0.38 -8.25
C ASP A 301 -0.62 0.54 -9.29
N VAL A 302 0.12 -0.06 -10.24
CA VAL A 302 0.72 0.63 -11.40
C VAL A 302 0.57 -0.22 -12.65
N GLY A 303 0.53 0.41 -13.82
CA GLY A 303 0.34 -0.28 -15.09
C GLY A 303 1.62 -0.87 -15.67
N HIS A 304 1.49 -1.94 -16.46
CA HIS A 304 2.58 -2.51 -17.29
C HIS A 304 2.72 -1.78 -18.64
N THR A 305 3.68 -2.15 -19.49
CA THR A 305 3.69 -1.73 -20.91
C THR A 305 2.33 -2.02 -21.59
N GLY A 306 1.72 -1.02 -22.21
CA GLY A 306 0.43 -1.18 -22.90
C GLY A 306 -0.80 -1.11 -21.97
N ILE A 307 -0.56 -0.85 -20.68
CA ILE A 307 -1.58 -0.89 -19.62
C ILE A 307 -1.33 0.27 -18.66
N MET A 308 -2.39 0.95 -18.27
CA MET A 308 -2.32 2.07 -17.34
C MET A 308 -3.27 1.87 -16.17
N VAL A 309 -2.85 2.33 -15.00
CA VAL A 309 -3.74 2.47 -13.84
C VAL A 309 -4.05 3.95 -13.67
N VAL A 310 -5.34 4.29 -13.75
CA VAL A 310 -5.81 5.68 -13.73
C VAL A 310 -6.18 6.07 -12.31
N TYR A 311 -5.82 7.31 -11.95
CA TYR A 311 -6.11 7.91 -10.67
C TYR A 311 -6.79 9.26 -10.86
N GLU A 312 -7.76 9.55 -10.00
CA GLU A 312 -8.34 10.87 -9.83
C GLU A 312 -7.79 11.52 -8.57
N VAL A 313 -7.36 12.77 -8.69
CA VAL A 313 -6.96 13.61 -7.58
C VAL A 313 -8.20 14.17 -6.92
N GLN A 314 -8.49 13.72 -5.70
CA GLN A 314 -9.66 14.15 -4.94
C GLN A 314 -9.26 14.79 -3.62
N PRO A 315 -9.99 15.81 -3.14
CA PRO A 315 -9.77 16.33 -1.81
C PRO A 315 -10.06 15.25 -0.76
N VAL A 316 -9.33 15.30 0.35
CA VAL A 316 -9.62 14.50 1.55
C VAL A 316 -10.95 15.00 2.11
N LEU A 317 -12.02 14.25 1.87
CA LEU A 317 -13.30 14.51 2.49
C LEU A 317 -13.16 14.26 3.99
N LYS A 318 -13.53 15.26 4.80
CA LYS A 318 -13.73 15.01 6.22
C LYS A 318 -14.99 14.15 6.36
N PRO A 319 -14.91 12.97 7.00
CA PRO A 319 -16.07 12.13 7.17
C PRO A 319 -17.13 12.91 7.96
N GLU A 320 -18.28 13.14 7.34
CA GLU A 320 -19.46 13.70 7.99
C GLU A 320 -20.17 12.58 8.75
N ILE A 321 -19.58 12.13 9.86
CA ILE A 321 -20.31 11.25 10.77
C ILE A 321 -21.32 12.14 11.49
N SER A 322 -22.58 12.02 11.11
CA SER A 322 -23.68 12.66 11.84
C SER A 322 -23.72 12.04 13.23
N VAL A 323 -23.27 12.79 14.24
CA VAL A 323 -23.49 12.44 15.65
C VAL A 323 -24.99 12.52 15.88
N ALA A 324 -25.62 11.37 16.10
CA ALA A 324 -27.05 11.24 16.36
C ALA A 324 -27.39 11.62 17.81
#